data_AF-A0A960PR06-F1
#
_entry.id   AF-A0A960PR06-F1
#
_cell.length_a   1.000
_cell.length_b   1.000
_cell.length_c   1.000
_cell.angle_alpha   90.00
_cell.angle_beta   90.00
_cell.angle_gamma   90.00
#
_symmetry.space_group_name_H-M   'P 1'
#
loop_
_entity.id
_entity.type
_entity.pdbx_description
1 polymer ?
#
loop_
_entity_poly.entity_id
_entity_poly.type
_entity_poly.pdbx_seq_one_letter_code
_entity_poly.pdbx_strand_id
1 'polypeptide(L)'
;MKHASHQSQLARLRRIEGQVRGLVRMIEEERYCIDILTQVRAARAALRKVEEGVLREHVEHCVVQAVEGGGTERKVKIDELLDAVSRFSG
;
A
#
# COMPACT_ATOMS: atom_id res chain seq x y z
N MET A 1 21.21 4.06 -1.91
CA MET A 1 20.38 2.98 -2.49
C MET A 1 19.33 3.58 -3.41
N LYS A 2 19.13 3.06 -4.63
CA LYS A 2 17.98 3.41 -5.47
C LYS A 2 16.80 2.55 -5.01
N HIS A 3 15.79 3.17 -4.41
CA HIS A 3 14.53 2.49 -4.10
C HIS A 3 13.75 2.23 -5.39
N ALA A 4 12.94 1.18 -5.42
CA ALA A 4 12.05 0.91 -6.55
C ALA A 4 11.12 2.10 -6.81
N SER A 5 10.84 2.37 -8.08
CA SER A 5 9.87 3.40 -8.45
C SER A 5 8.46 2.88 -8.22
N HIS A 6 7.73 3.50 -7.30
CA HIS A 6 6.34 3.15 -6.99
C HIS A 6 5.32 4.02 -7.76
N GLN A 7 5.72 4.61 -8.88
CA GLN A 7 4.88 5.53 -9.65
C GLN A 7 3.56 4.90 -10.13
N SER A 8 3.54 3.59 -10.34
CA SER A 8 2.34 2.83 -10.71
C SER A 8 1.19 3.00 -9.69
N GLN A 9 1.52 3.30 -8.42
CA GLN A 9 0.55 3.46 -7.34
C GLN A 9 -0.09 4.86 -7.31
N LEU A 10 0.49 5.84 -8.00
CA LEU A 10 -0.02 7.23 -8.01
C LEU A 10 -1.46 7.31 -8.52
N ALA A 11 -1.82 6.52 -9.54
CA ALA A 11 -3.18 6.49 -10.06
C ALA A 11 -4.19 5.97 -9.02
N ARG A 12 -3.80 5.03 -8.17
CA ARG A 12 -4.64 4.51 -7.08
C ARG A 12 -4.78 5.54 -5.96
N LEU A 13 -3.67 6.16 -5.57
CA LEU A 13 -3.66 7.23 -4.57
C LEU A 13 -4.55 8.42 -4.96
N ARG A 14 -4.49 8.87 -6.23
CA ARG A 14 -5.38 9.94 -6.73
C ARG A 14 -6.87 9.58 -6.65
N ARG A 15 -7.23 8.32 -6.85
CA ARG A 15 -8.62 7.86 -6.67
C ARG A 15 -9.02 7.88 -5.19
N ILE A 16 -8.14 7.41 -4.30
CA ILE A 16 -8.35 7.42 -2.85
C ILE A 16 -8.52 8.85 -2.34
N GLU A 17 -7.71 9.79 -2.82
CA GLU A 17 -7.84 11.21 -2.52
C GLU A 17 -9.25 11.74 -2.88
N GLY A 18 -9.79 11.33 -4.03
CA GLY A 18 -11.17 11.61 -4.43
C GLY A 18 -12.21 10.98 -3.50
N GLN A 19 -11.99 9.74 -3.03
CA GLN A 19 -12.85 9.08 -2.05
C GLN A 19 -12.85 9.81 -0.70
N VAL A 20 -11.68 10.26 -0.23
CA VAL A 20 -11.54 11.02 1.02
C VAL A 20 -12.24 12.37 0.91
N ARG A 21 -12.07 13.10 -0.20
CA ARG A 21 -12.87 14.32 -0.45
C ARG A 21 -14.37 14.03 -0.48
N GLY A 22 -14.77 12.88 -1.02
CA GLY A 22 -16.16 12.42 -0.97
C GLY A 22 -16.66 12.26 0.46
N LEU A 23 -15.89 11.58 1.32
CA LEU A 23 -16.21 11.39 2.73
C LEU A 23 -16.39 12.71 3.47
N VAL A 24 -15.52 13.70 3.22
CA VAL A 24 -15.67 15.04 3.80
C VAL A 24 -17.04 15.64 3.45
N ARG A 25 -17.41 15.65 2.17
CA ARG A 25 -18.72 16.14 1.74
C ARG A 25 -19.88 15.38 2.37
N MET A 26 -19.78 14.04 2.46
CA MET A 26 -20.84 13.24 3.07
C MET A 26 -21.08 13.60 4.55
N ILE A 27 -20.04 13.99 5.27
CA ILE A 27 -20.14 14.43 6.67
C ILE A 27 -20.74 15.85 6.72
N GLU A 28 -20.27 16.76 5.87
CA GLU A 28 -20.80 18.13 5.77
C GLU A 28 -22.30 18.16 5.39
N GLU A 29 -22.73 17.20 4.57
CA GLU A 29 -24.12 17.00 4.13
C GLU A 29 -24.97 16.18 5.13
N GLU A 30 -24.42 15.83 6.31
CA GLU A 30 -25.09 15.04 7.35
C GLU A 30 -25.69 13.71 6.82
N ARG A 31 -24.98 13.05 5.90
CA ARG A 31 -25.48 11.82 5.27
C ARG A 31 -25.61 10.67 6.26
N TYR A 32 -26.48 9.73 5.90
CA TYR A 32 -26.75 8.54 6.70
C TYR A 32 -25.47 7.77 7.07
N CYS A 33 -25.33 7.45 8.36
CA CYS A 33 -24.11 6.86 8.92
C CYS A 33 -23.65 5.59 8.20
N ILE A 34 -24.58 4.75 7.72
CA ILE A 34 -24.24 3.50 7.03
C ILE A 34 -23.60 3.77 5.66
N ASP A 35 -24.01 4.84 4.96
CA ASP A 35 -23.39 5.22 3.68
C ASP A 35 -21.95 5.70 3.90
N ILE A 36 -21.75 6.53 4.93
CA ILE A 36 -20.41 7.02 5.32
C ILE A 36 -19.51 5.84 5.67
N LEU A 37 -19.99 4.92 6.53
CA LEU A 37 -19.23 3.72 6.91
C LEU A 37 -18.91 2.83 5.70
N THR A 38 -19.83 2.73 4.74
CA THR A 38 -19.61 2.00 3.49
C THR A 38 -18.49 2.63 2.67
N GLN A 39 -18.46 3.96 2.53
CA GLN A 39 -17.38 4.63 1.82
C GLN A 39 -16.04 4.60 2.55
N VAL A 40 -16.04 4.66 3.89
CA VAL A 40 -14.81 4.46 4.69
C VAL A 40 -14.24 3.06 4.42
N ARG A 41 -15.08 2.02 4.37
CA ARG A 41 -14.64 0.66 4.04
C ARG A 41 -14.06 0.57 2.63
N ALA A 42 -14.67 1.26 1.66
CA ALA A 42 -14.16 1.32 0.28
C ALA A 42 -12.78 2.00 0.21
N ALA A 43 -12.59 3.12 0.90
CA ALA A 43 -11.30 3.80 0.97
C ALA A 43 -10.22 2.93 1.65
N ARG A 44 -10.56 2.25 2.76
CA ARG A 44 -9.65 1.30 3.42
C ARG A 44 -9.25 0.14 2.50
N ALA A 45 -10.20 -0.42 1.75
CA ALA A 45 -9.90 -1.49 0.80
C ALA A 45 -8.97 -1.01 -0.33
N ALA A 46 -9.17 0.20 -0.84
CA ALA A 46 -8.30 0.79 -1.84
C ALA A 46 -6.88 1.06 -1.31
N LEU A 47 -6.74 1.52 -0.07
CA LEU A 47 -5.45 1.71 0.60
C LEU A 47 -4.69 0.38 0.76
N ARG A 48 -5.36 -0.70 1.20
CA ARG A 48 -4.75 -2.04 1.25
C ARG A 48 -4.19 -2.48 -0.11
N LYS A 49 -4.87 -2.13 -1.20
CA LYS A 49 -4.40 -2.42 -2.56
C LYS A 49 -3.19 -1.59 -2.99
N VAL A 50 -2.96 -0.42 -2.40
CA VAL A 50 -1.72 0.35 -2.61
C VAL A 50 -0.57 -0.29 -1.82
N GLU A 51 -0.82 -0.63 -0.56
CA GLU A 51 0.12 -1.33 0.32
C GLU A 51 0.62 -2.64 -0.29
N GLU A 52 -0.30 -3.53 -0.74
CA GLU A 52 0.04 -4.75 -1.46
C GLU A 52 0.91 -4.49 -2.71
N GLY A 53 0.64 -3.39 -3.42
CA GLY A 53 1.37 -3.02 -4.64
C GLY A 53 2.79 -2.56 -4.35
N VAL A 54 2.96 -1.69 -3.35
CA VAL A 54 4.28 -1.21 -2.90
C VAL A 54 5.13 -2.38 -2.40
N LEU A 55 4.53 -3.26 -1.59
CA LEU A 55 5.21 -4.43 -1.07
C LEU A 55 5.63 -5.38 -2.19
N ARG A 56 4.77 -5.65 -3.18
CA ARG A 56 5.11 -6.46 -4.35
C ARG A 56 6.30 -5.90 -5.12
N GLU A 57 6.28 -4.62 -5.44
CA GLU A 57 7.38 -3.97 -6.16
C GLU A 57 8.69 -4.01 -5.35
N HIS A 58 8.61 -3.90 -4.03
CA HIS A 58 9.76 -4.08 -3.15
C HIS A 58 10.33 -5.51 -3.21
N VAL A 59 9.48 -6.54 -3.17
CA VAL A 59 9.90 -7.95 -3.33
C VAL A 59 10.58 -8.13 -4.68
N GLU A 60 9.92 -7.73 -5.76
CA GLU A 60 10.35 -7.98 -7.14
C GLU A 60 11.67 -7.27 -7.47
N HIS A 61 11.91 -6.06 -6.94
CA HIS A 61 13.12 -5.30 -7.25
C HIS A 61 14.23 -5.48 -6.22
N CYS A 62 13.92 -5.44 -4.92
CA CYS A 62 14.95 -5.43 -3.89
C CYS A 62 15.34 -6.84 -3.43
N VAL A 63 14.42 -7.81 -3.43
CA VAL A 63 14.71 -9.17 -2.95
C VAL A 63 15.23 -10.06 -4.09
N VAL A 64 14.62 -10.01 -5.28
CA VAL A 64 15.09 -10.82 -6.43
C VAL A 64 16.53 -10.48 -6.82
N GLN A 65 16.88 -9.19 -6.88
CA GLN A 65 18.27 -8.76 -7.16
C GLN A 65 19.27 -9.24 -6.11
N ALA A 66 18.87 -9.29 -4.83
CA ALA A 66 19.72 -9.80 -3.75
C ALA A 66 19.85 -11.33 -3.77
N VAL A 67 18.83 -12.03 -4.27
CA VAL A 67 18.89 -13.48 -4.50
C VAL A 67 19.92 -13.79 -5.59
N GLU A 68 20.00 -13.01 -6.67
CA GLU A 68 21.02 -13.20 -7.72
C GLU A 68 22.45 -12.90 -7.25
N GLY A 69 22.63 -11.97 -6.30
CA GLY A 69 23.95 -11.60 -5.74
C GLY A 69 24.54 -12.58 -4.71
N GLY A 70 23.69 -13.33 -3.98
CA GLY A 70 24.11 -14.33 -2.99
C GLY A 70 24.69 -13.76 -1.67
N GLY A 71 24.97 -14.63 -0.70
CA GLY A 71 25.66 -14.27 0.56
C GLY A 71 24.80 -13.59 1.63
N THR A 72 25.46 -12.86 2.55
CA THR A 72 24.84 -12.18 3.72
C THR A 72 23.80 -11.13 3.31
N GLU A 73 23.99 -10.48 2.16
CA GLU A 73 23.10 -9.45 1.62
C GLU A 73 21.70 -10.03 1.28
N ARG A 74 21.65 -11.27 0.78
CA ARG A 74 20.40 -12.00 0.56
C ARG A 74 19.62 -12.18 1.85
N LYS A 75 20.29 -12.57 2.94
CA LYS A 75 19.64 -12.86 4.23
C LYS A 75 19.02 -11.61 4.83
N VAL A 76 19.76 -10.50 4.82
CA VAL A 76 19.28 -9.18 5.26
C VAL A 76 18.04 -8.73 4.46
N LYS A 77 18.02 -8.92 3.14
CA LYS A 77 16.89 -8.53 2.29
C LYS A 77 15.65 -9.39 2.50
N ILE A 78 15.82 -10.68 2.79
CA ILE A 78 14.71 -11.56 3.16
C ILE A 78 14.16 -11.19 4.54
N ASP A 79 15.03 -10.89 5.51
CA ASP A 79 14.59 -10.48 6.85
C ASP A 79 13.85 -9.12 6.82
N GLU A 80 14.33 -8.14 6.05
CA GLU A 80 13.60 -6.88 5.78
C GLU A 80 12.20 -7.14 5.19
N LEU A 81 12.10 -8.10 4.27
CA LEU A 81 10.83 -8.47 3.65
C LEU A 81 9.86 -9.09 4.66
N LEU A 82 10.33 -10.04 5.46
CA LEU A 82 9.52 -10.73 6.47
C LEU A 82 9.02 -9.75 7.53
N ASP A 83 9.87 -8.81 7.95
CA ASP A 83 9.49 -7.72 8.84
C ASP A 83 8.40 -6.83 8.23
N ALA A 84 8.56 -6.42 6.98
CA ALA A 84 7.55 -5.62 6.28
C ALA A 84 6.21 -6.38 6.18
N VAL A 85 6.23 -7.62 5.71
CA VAL A 85 5.03 -8.47 5.62
C VAL A 85 4.35 -8.59 6.99
N SER A 86 5.10 -8.85 8.06
CA SER A 86 4.53 -9.01 9.41
C SER A 86 3.79 -7.76 9.91
N ARG A 87 4.31 -6.56 9.59
CA ARG A 87 3.71 -5.28 10.00
C ARG A 87 2.43 -4.94 9.24
N PHE A 88 2.27 -5.49 8.03
CA PHE A 88 1.17 -5.20 7.12
C PHE A 88 0.11 -6.32 7.05
N SER A 89 0.33 -7.43 7.75
CA SER A 89 -0.60 -8.57 7.80
C SER A 89 -1.73 -8.43 8.83
N GLY A 90 -1.77 -7.33 9.60
CA GLY A 90 -2.67 -7.10 10.73
C GLY A 90 -3.85 -6.17 10.45
#